data_AF-A0A2N9MGL9-F1
#
_entry.id   AF-A0A2N9MGL9-F1
#
_cell.length_a   1.000
_cell.length_b   1.000
_cell.length_c   1.000
_cell.angle_alpha   90.00
_cell.angle_beta   90.00
_cell.angle_gamma   90.00
#
_symmetry.space_group_name_H-M   'P 1'
#
loop_
_entity.id
_entity.type
_entity.pdbx_description
1 polymer ?
#
loop_
_entity_poly.entity_id
_entity_poly.type
_entity_poly.pdbx_seq_one_letter_code
_entity_poly.pdbx_strand_id
1 'polypeptide(L)'
;MVKKYNCMGCHQFIPGQQTALMGMKQYQEAQEQLPPKLLTEGARVNPQWLLRFLSNPSLSETDTDRNGVRSYLQVRMPTFSFSENELGKLVRFFAALSRQPFPYIPDQTTPLTAKETDMARGLFSSTAAPCLKCHATGDAAHDRTATAPNFLLAHDRLKPDWVERWIIDPQAISPGTAMPSGLFKRLNNHWVFAGPTPSTFEGYDKDHTRLLVDYIFQLTPEEQRRVAGAMGRSQASNRTSPPASPSTRPAGGSARGVPPSVVNKRPVGTGGGQ
;
A
#
# COMPACT_ATOMS: atom_id res chain seq x y z
N MET A 1 -0.57 -11.30 -32.98
CA MET A 1 0.42 -10.61 -32.14
C MET A 1 0.60 -11.28 -30.79
N VAL A 2 -0.43 -11.31 -29.92
CA VAL A 2 -0.37 -12.03 -28.62
C VAL A 2 0.19 -13.46 -28.72
N LYS A 3 -0.31 -14.26 -29.69
CA LYS A 3 0.22 -15.62 -29.95
C LYS A 3 1.63 -15.60 -30.58
N LYS A 4 1.87 -14.71 -31.56
CA LYS A 4 3.15 -14.58 -32.29
C LYS A 4 4.33 -14.35 -31.36
N TYR A 5 4.16 -13.50 -30.34
CA TYR A 5 5.20 -13.15 -29.37
C TYR A 5 5.07 -13.91 -28.04
N ASN A 6 4.25 -14.96 -28.02
CA ASN A 6 4.00 -15.82 -26.86
C ASN A 6 3.69 -15.05 -25.56
N CYS A 7 2.91 -13.96 -25.63
CA CYS A 7 2.59 -13.17 -24.43
C CYS A 7 1.86 -14.02 -23.37
N MET A 8 1.11 -15.03 -23.81
CA MET A 8 0.38 -15.98 -22.95
C MET A 8 1.28 -16.97 -22.20
N GLY A 9 2.55 -17.12 -22.62
CA GLY A 9 3.54 -17.90 -21.88
C GLY A 9 3.89 -17.28 -20.53
N CYS A 10 3.77 -15.95 -20.41
CA CYS A 10 4.08 -15.19 -19.20
C CYS A 10 2.83 -14.59 -18.55
N HIS A 11 1.91 -14.04 -19.35
CA HIS A 11 0.75 -13.28 -18.88
C HIS A 11 -0.57 -14.05 -18.99
N GLN A 12 -1.42 -13.87 -17.98
CA GLN A 12 -2.81 -14.30 -18.02
C GLN A 12 -3.68 -13.27 -18.76
N PHE A 13 -4.55 -13.72 -19.64
CA PHE A 13 -5.53 -12.92 -20.39
C PHE A 13 -6.99 -13.24 -20.03
N ILE A 14 -7.22 -14.39 -19.38
CA ILE A 14 -8.53 -14.81 -18.85
C ILE A 14 -8.38 -15.34 -17.41
N PRO A 15 -9.44 -15.32 -16.59
CA PRO A 15 -9.39 -15.87 -15.23
C PRO A 15 -8.99 -17.35 -15.25
N GLY A 16 -8.09 -17.73 -14.34
CA GLY A 16 -7.65 -19.12 -14.19
C GLY A 16 -6.69 -19.65 -15.27
N GLN A 17 -6.31 -18.84 -16.28
CA GLN A 17 -5.36 -19.27 -17.31
C GLN A 17 -4.00 -19.64 -16.70
N GLN A 18 -3.52 -20.86 -16.91
CA GLN A 18 -2.16 -21.23 -16.52
C GLN A 18 -1.13 -20.64 -17.51
N THR A 19 0.00 -20.19 -17.00
CA THR A 19 1.15 -19.72 -17.80
C THR A 19 2.35 -20.63 -17.57
N ALA A 20 3.34 -20.60 -18.47
CA ALA A 20 4.53 -21.42 -18.33
C ALA A 20 5.30 -21.06 -17.04
N LEU A 21 5.34 -19.76 -16.68
CA LEU A 21 6.00 -19.29 -15.47
C LEU A 21 5.35 -19.84 -14.19
N MET A 22 4.01 -19.93 -14.14
CA MET A 22 3.30 -20.47 -12.97
C MET A 22 3.67 -21.93 -12.67
N GLY A 23 4.10 -22.70 -13.67
CA GLY A 23 4.56 -24.08 -13.49
C GLY A 23 5.98 -24.20 -12.95
N MET A 24 6.78 -23.13 -12.95
CA MET A 24 8.19 -23.19 -12.54
C MET A 24 8.31 -23.11 -11.01
N LYS A 25 9.16 -23.96 -10.42
CA LYS A 25 9.35 -24.09 -8.97
C LYS A 25 9.56 -22.74 -8.26
N GLN A 26 10.34 -21.83 -8.84
CA GLN A 26 10.65 -20.52 -8.24
C GLN A 26 9.46 -19.56 -8.12
N TYR A 27 8.34 -19.79 -8.83
CA TYR A 27 7.16 -18.94 -8.78
C TYR A 27 5.96 -19.59 -8.07
N GLN A 28 6.06 -20.87 -7.68
CA GLN A 28 4.98 -21.58 -6.99
C GLN A 28 4.72 -21.00 -5.60
N GLU A 29 5.79 -20.59 -4.91
CA GLU A 29 5.75 -20.01 -3.55
C GLU A 29 5.92 -18.47 -3.55
N ALA A 30 6.14 -17.86 -4.71
CA ALA A 30 6.37 -16.42 -4.88
C ALA A 30 5.43 -15.83 -5.94
N GLN A 31 4.12 -15.89 -5.69
CA GLN A 31 3.11 -15.46 -6.67
C GLN A 31 3.20 -13.96 -6.97
N GLU A 32 3.71 -13.15 -6.04
CA GLU A 32 4.00 -11.73 -6.23
C GLU A 32 5.12 -11.45 -7.24
N GLN A 33 5.95 -12.46 -7.54
CA GLN A 33 7.01 -12.39 -8.56
C GLN A 33 6.51 -12.74 -9.97
N LEU A 34 5.24 -13.11 -10.13
CA LEU A 34 4.65 -13.38 -11.44
C LEU A 34 4.37 -12.09 -12.23
N PRO A 35 4.41 -12.14 -13.57
CA PRO A 35 4.03 -11.00 -14.42
C PRO A 35 2.58 -10.56 -14.17
N PRO A 36 2.25 -9.29 -14.47
CA PRO A 36 0.90 -8.79 -14.29
C PRO A 36 -0.10 -9.55 -15.17
N LYS A 37 -1.28 -9.80 -14.60
CA LYS A 37 -2.44 -10.27 -15.36
C LYS A 37 -2.96 -9.14 -16.25
N LEU A 38 -3.25 -9.46 -17.51
CA LEU A 38 -3.60 -8.49 -18.56
C LEU A 38 -5.10 -8.49 -18.92
N LEU A 39 -5.93 -9.19 -18.13
CA LEU A 39 -7.40 -9.30 -18.35
C LEU A 39 -8.06 -7.94 -18.51
N THR A 40 -7.65 -6.96 -17.68
CA THR A 40 -8.23 -5.62 -17.63
C THR A 40 -7.25 -4.55 -18.11
N GLU A 41 -6.22 -4.91 -18.90
CA GLU A 41 -5.14 -3.97 -19.21
C GLU A 41 -5.64 -2.73 -19.94
N GLY A 42 -6.58 -2.87 -20.88
CA GLY A 42 -7.17 -1.73 -21.58
C GLY A 42 -7.96 -0.79 -20.66
N ALA A 43 -8.61 -1.32 -19.62
CA ALA A 43 -9.26 -0.49 -18.60
C ALA A 43 -8.26 0.09 -17.60
N ARG A 44 -7.11 -0.57 -17.39
CA ARG A 44 -6.11 -0.20 -16.38
C ARG A 44 -5.27 0.99 -16.78
N VAL A 45 -4.69 0.95 -17.96
CA VAL A 45 -3.63 1.88 -18.35
C VAL A 45 -4.03 2.85 -19.45
N ASN A 46 -3.43 4.02 -19.46
CA ASN A 46 -3.51 4.98 -20.55
C ASN A 46 -2.96 4.33 -21.85
N PRO A 47 -3.71 4.31 -22.96
CA PRO A 47 -3.27 3.70 -24.22
C PRO A 47 -1.95 4.26 -24.76
N GLN A 48 -1.70 5.56 -24.60
CA GLN A 48 -0.46 6.18 -25.06
C GLN A 48 0.72 5.77 -24.17
N TRP A 49 0.49 5.63 -22.87
CA TRP A 49 1.48 5.07 -21.97
C TRP A 49 1.79 3.61 -22.32
N LEU A 50 0.76 2.81 -22.60
CA LEU A 50 0.93 1.40 -22.97
C LEU A 50 1.74 1.25 -24.26
N LEU A 51 1.47 2.10 -25.26
CA LEU A 51 2.25 2.14 -26.50
C LEU A 51 3.74 2.34 -26.20
N ARG A 52 4.08 3.38 -25.42
CA ARG A 52 5.48 3.68 -25.04
C ARG A 52 6.12 2.56 -24.23
N PHE A 53 5.38 1.99 -23.28
CA PHE A 53 5.86 0.89 -22.44
C PHE A 53 6.15 -0.37 -23.27
N LEU A 54 5.33 -0.70 -24.27
CA LEU A 54 5.56 -1.85 -25.14
C LEU A 54 6.81 -1.67 -26.03
N SER A 55 7.16 -0.43 -26.38
CA SER A 55 8.41 -0.11 -27.10
C SER A 55 9.64 -0.18 -26.20
N ASN A 56 9.52 0.22 -24.92
CA ASN A 56 10.61 0.19 -23.95
C ASN A 56 10.13 -0.27 -22.56
N PRO A 57 10.03 -1.59 -22.29
CA PRO A 57 9.57 -2.10 -21.01
C PRO A 57 10.51 -1.79 -19.83
N SER A 58 11.78 -1.49 -20.08
CA SER A 58 12.76 -1.12 -19.03
C SER A 58 12.52 0.29 -18.49
N LEU A 59 11.80 1.12 -19.26
CA LEU A 59 11.60 2.56 -19.00
C LEU A 59 12.93 3.30 -18.78
N SER A 60 13.96 2.92 -19.53
CA SER A 60 15.27 3.56 -19.50
C SER A 60 15.93 3.49 -20.87
N GLU A 61 16.56 4.58 -21.27
CA GLU A 61 17.30 4.68 -22.54
C GLU A 61 18.73 4.16 -22.42
N THR A 62 19.24 4.02 -21.20
CA THR A 62 20.64 3.65 -20.92
C THR A 62 20.78 2.29 -20.23
N ASP A 63 19.71 1.81 -19.59
CA ASP A 63 19.67 0.54 -18.89
C ASP A 63 18.46 -0.28 -19.37
N THR A 64 18.71 -1.19 -20.30
CA THR A 64 17.67 -2.08 -20.85
C THR A 64 17.55 -3.38 -20.06
N ASP A 65 18.41 -3.62 -19.06
CA ASP A 65 18.46 -4.87 -18.28
C ASP A 65 17.66 -4.80 -16.97
N ARG A 66 16.63 -3.94 -16.92
CA ARG A 66 15.82 -3.70 -15.71
C ARG A 66 14.33 -3.83 -15.97
N ASN A 67 13.58 -3.96 -14.87
CA ASN A 67 12.14 -3.78 -14.87
C ASN A 67 11.78 -2.32 -14.60
N GLY A 68 11.04 -1.68 -15.51
CA GLY A 68 10.66 -0.27 -15.38
C GLY A 68 9.70 0.00 -14.22
N VAL A 69 8.45 -0.46 -14.35
CA VAL A 69 7.36 -0.19 -13.38
C VAL A 69 7.47 -1.01 -12.09
N ARG A 70 7.95 -2.25 -12.20
CA ARG A 70 8.00 -3.24 -11.11
C ARG A 70 9.44 -3.73 -10.92
N SER A 71 10.32 -2.84 -10.50
CA SER A 71 11.75 -3.12 -10.30
C SER A 71 12.02 -4.28 -9.33
N TYR A 72 11.08 -4.60 -8.44
CA TYR A 72 11.15 -5.71 -7.49
C TYR A 72 10.89 -7.09 -8.10
N LEU A 73 10.45 -7.17 -9.37
CA LEU A 73 10.28 -8.45 -10.06
C LEU A 73 11.63 -8.98 -10.56
N GLN A 74 11.84 -10.28 -10.44
CA GLN A 74 12.98 -10.97 -11.06
C GLN A 74 12.70 -11.32 -12.53
N VAL A 75 11.46 -11.68 -12.87
CA VAL A 75 11.05 -11.92 -14.26
C VAL A 75 11.01 -10.60 -15.03
N ARG A 76 11.45 -10.62 -16.28
CA ARG A 76 11.44 -9.46 -17.16
C ARG A 76 10.52 -9.65 -18.36
N MET A 77 9.90 -8.56 -18.78
CA MET A 77 9.24 -8.50 -20.07
C MET A 77 10.30 -8.31 -21.17
N PRO A 78 10.37 -9.19 -22.18
CA PRO A 78 11.32 -9.01 -23.28
C PRO A 78 11.03 -7.72 -24.06
N THR A 79 12.09 -7.06 -24.51
CA THR A 79 11.98 -5.98 -25.48
C THR A 79 11.76 -6.57 -26.86
N PHE A 80 10.64 -6.23 -27.49
CA PHE A 80 10.33 -6.67 -28.85
C PHE A 80 10.45 -5.46 -29.79
N SER A 81 11.08 -5.66 -30.95
CA SER A 81 11.15 -4.64 -32.02
C SER A 81 9.83 -4.55 -32.79
N PHE A 82 8.74 -4.18 -32.11
CA PHE A 82 7.44 -3.99 -32.73
C PHE A 82 7.48 -2.83 -33.72
N SER A 83 6.80 -2.99 -34.86
CA SER A 83 6.46 -1.84 -35.70
C SER A 83 5.36 -0.98 -35.04
N GLU A 84 5.26 0.29 -35.42
CA GLU A 84 4.18 1.21 -34.99
C GLU A 84 2.77 0.61 -35.22
N ASN A 85 2.59 -0.12 -36.33
CA ASN A 85 1.33 -0.81 -36.63
C ASN A 85 1.06 -1.97 -35.67
N GLU A 86 2.08 -2.74 -35.28
CA GLU A 86 1.93 -3.81 -34.30
C GLU A 86 1.62 -3.25 -32.90
N LEU A 87 2.28 -2.17 -32.49
CA LEU A 87 1.98 -1.45 -31.26
C LEU A 87 0.52 -0.97 -31.24
N GLY A 88 0.09 -0.27 -32.30
CA GLY A 88 -1.29 0.19 -32.43
C GLY A 88 -2.32 -0.94 -32.37
N LYS A 89 -2.02 -2.11 -32.98
CA LYS A 89 -2.86 -3.31 -32.89
C LYS A 89 -2.93 -3.89 -31.49
N LEU A 90 -1.81 -3.95 -30.76
CA LEU A 90 -1.76 -4.43 -29.38
C LEU A 90 -2.56 -3.52 -28.45
N VAL A 91 -2.39 -2.21 -28.58
CA VAL A 91 -3.13 -1.22 -27.78
C VAL A 91 -4.64 -1.31 -28.04
N ARG A 92 -5.06 -1.37 -29.31
CA ARG A 92 -6.48 -1.55 -29.68
C ARG A 92 -7.02 -2.91 -29.21
N PHE A 93 -6.20 -3.96 -29.25
CA PHE A 93 -6.58 -5.27 -28.72
C PHE A 93 -6.91 -5.20 -27.23
N PHE A 94 -6.05 -4.58 -26.41
CA PHE A 94 -6.33 -4.45 -24.97
C PHE A 94 -7.53 -3.55 -24.69
N ALA A 95 -7.69 -2.46 -25.44
CA ALA A 95 -8.89 -1.62 -25.35
C ALA A 95 -10.16 -2.42 -25.64
N ALA A 96 -10.18 -3.19 -26.74
CA ALA A 96 -11.31 -4.03 -27.12
C ALA A 96 -11.58 -5.15 -26.10
N LEU A 97 -10.54 -5.82 -25.60
CA LEU A 97 -10.64 -6.85 -24.56
C LEU A 97 -11.33 -6.33 -23.30
N SER A 98 -11.04 -5.07 -22.94
CA SER A 98 -11.63 -4.38 -21.78
C SER A 98 -12.89 -3.57 -22.12
N ARG A 99 -13.44 -3.68 -23.34
CA ARG A 99 -14.61 -2.92 -23.83
C ARG A 99 -14.48 -1.41 -23.61
N GLN A 100 -13.30 -0.87 -23.87
CA GLN A 100 -12.99 0.55 -23.69
C GLN A 100 -13.22 1.31 -25.00
N PRO A 101 -13.68 2.57 -24.93
CA PRO A 101 -13.77 3.43 -26.11
C PRO A 101 -12.38 3.70 -26.70
N PHE A 102 -12.33 3.92 -28.02
CA PHE A 102 -11.13 4.32 -28.74
C PHE A 102 -11.49 5.38 -29.80
N PRO A 103 -10.88 6.58 -29.79
CA PRO A 103 -9.76 7.00 -28.95
C PRO A 103 -10.13 7.16 -27.47
N TYR A 104 -9.14 7.02 -26.59
CA TYR A 104 -9.30 7.31 -25.16
C TYR A 104 -9.21 8.82 -24.94
N ILE A 105 -10.18 9.34 -24.20
CA ILE A 105 -10.21 10.74 -23.74
C ILE A 105 -9.95 10.68 -22.23
N PRO A 106 -8.82 11.21 -21.73
CA PRO A 106 -8.54 11.24 -20.30
C PRO A 106 -9.55 12.09 -19.55
N ASP A 107 -10.00 11.59 -18.40
CA ASP A 107 -10.80 12.39 -17.48
C ASP A 107 -9.94 13.53 -16.91
N GLN A 108 -10.54 14.70 -16.77
CA GLN A 108 -9.89 15.80 -16.07
C GLN A 108 -10.04 15.58 -14.56
N THR A 109 -8.93 15.41 -13.85
CA THR A 109 -8.94 15.38 -12.38
C THR A 109 -9.19 16.79 -11.86
N THR A 110 -10.18 16.94 -10.98
CA THR A 110 -10.42 18.22 -10.30
C THR A 110 -9.28 18.50 -9.32
N PRO A 111 -8.65 19.70 -9.36
CA PRO A 111 -7.64 20.05 -8.38
C PRO A 111 -8.18 19.96 -6.96
N LEU A 112 -7.44 19.29 -6.07
CA LEU A 112 -7.84 19.19 -4.66
C LEU A 112 -7.64 20.53 -3.96
N THR A 113 -8.59 20.90 -3.10
CA THR A 113 -8.37 21.99 -2.15
C THR A 113 -7.29 21.61 -1.13
N ALA A 114 -6.74 22.58 -0.40
CA ALA A 114 -5.79 22.31 0.67
C ALA A 114 -6.40 21.38 1.74
N LYS A 115 -7.68 21.59 2.10
CA LYS A 115 -8.42 20.74 3.05
C LYS A 115 -8.55 19.30 2.52
N GLU A 116 -8.91 19.13 1.26
CA GLU A 116 -9.03 17.80 0.64
C GLU A 116 -7.68 17.10 0.53
N THR A 117 -6.62 17.81 0.16
CA THR A 117 -5.25 17.26 0.17
C THR A 117 -4.86 16.77 1.56
N ASP A 118 -5.18 17.53 2.62
CA ASP A 118 -4.89 17.13 4.01
C ASP A 118 -5.71 15.90 4.45
N MET A 119 -6.99 15.84 4.10
CA MET A 119 -7.86 14.69 4.34
C MET A 119 -7.33 13.43 3.63
N ALA A 120 -7.05 13.54 2.32
CA ALA A 120 -6.55 12.44 1.51
C ALA A 120 -5.20 11.91 2.00
N ARG A 121 -4.30 12.83 2.38
CA ARG A 121 -3.03 12.47 3.02
C ARG A 121 -3.24 11.65 4.28
N GLY A 122 -4.19 12.05 5.13
CA GLY A 122 -4.55 11.30 6.33
C GLY A 122 -4.98 9.86 6.05
N LEU A 123 -5.72 9.63 4.96
CA LEU A 123 -6.06 8.27 4.50
C LEU A 123 -4.83 7.53 4.00
N PHE A 124 -4.04 8.16 3.13
CA PHE A 124 -2.86 7.57 2.51
C PHE A 124 -1.78 7.15 3.52
N SER A 125 -1.62 7.92 4.61
CA SER A 125 -0.68 7.61 5.69
C SER A 125 -1.30 6.85 6.86
N SER A 126 -2.57 6.45 6.76
CA SER A 126 -3.29 5.81 7.87
C SER A 126 -2.63 4.49 8.27
N THR A 127 -2.58 4.20 9.57
CA THR A 127 -2.09 2.91 10.07
C THR A 127 -3.01 1.74 9.72
N ALA A 128 -4.30 2.02 9.45
CA ALA A 128 -5.25 1.02 8.96
C ALA A 128 -5.05 0.70 7.47
N ALA A 129 -4.35 1.57 6.72
CA ALA A 129 -4.06 1.42 5.30
C ALA A 129 -2.72 2.06 4.94
N PRO A 130 -1.58 1.55 5.44
CA PRO A 130 -0.29 2.21 5.25
C PRO A 130 0.21 1.98 3.82
N CYS A 131 -0.23 2.81 2.86
CA CYS A 131 0.01 2.61 1.42
C CYS A 131 1.50 2.44 1.10
N LEU A 132 2.34 3.26 1.72
CA LEU A 132 3.79 3.22 1.52
C LEU A 132 4.45 2.01 2.16
N LYS A 133 3.79 1.19 2.99
CA LYS A 133 4.39 -0.03 3.53
C LYS A 133 4.80 -1.01 2.43
N CYS A 134 4.03 -1.06 1.33
CA CYS A 134 4.28 -1.97 0.21
C CYS A 134 4.67 -1.24 -1.08
N HIS A 135 4.21 -0.02 -1.27
CA HIS A 135 4.50 0.75 -2.48
C HIS A 135 5.88 1.39 -2.43
N ALA A 136 6.58 1.31 -3.56
CA ALA A 136 7.87 1.96 -3.77
C ALA A 136 7.74 3.49 -3.67
N THR A 137 8.83 4.14 -3.28
CA THR A 137 8.93 5.59 -3.10
C THR A 137 10.04 6.22 -3.96
N GLY A 138 10.92 5.40 -4.54
CA GLY A 138 12.15 5.85 -5.19
C GLY A 138 13.32 6.00 -4.21
N ASP A 139 13.09 5.87 -2.90
CA ASP A 139 14.16 5.73 -1.92
C ASP A 139 14.69 4.29 -1.91
N ALA A 140 15.99 4.12 -2.17
CA ALA A 140 16.59 2.80 -2.27
C ALA A 140 16.52 2.00 -0.96
N ALA A 141 16.50 2.67 0.20
CA ALA A 141 16.42 1.96 1.47
C ALA A 141 15.02 1.37 1.68
N HIS A 142 13.98 2.14 1.39
CA HIS A 142 12.58 1.72 1.41
C HIS A 142 12.26 0.65 0.36
N ASP A 143 12.70 0.90 -0.88
CA ASP A 143 12.31 0.11 -2.05
C ASP A 143 12.88 -1.32 -2.04
N ARG A 144 13.88 -1.60 -1.18
CA ARG A 144 14.41 -2.96 -0.94
C ARG A 144 13.35 -3.99 -0.53
N THR A 145 12.26 -3.55 0.08
CA THR A 145 11.16 -4.43 0.53
C THR A 145 9.83 -4.11 -0.16
N ALA A 146 9.82 -3.15 -1.08
CA ALA A 146 8.62 -2.77 -1.80
C ALA A 146 8.18 -3.88 -2.75
N THR A 147 6.88 -4.14 -2.76
CA THR A 147 6.22 -5.16 -3.60
C THR A 147 5.14 -4.56 -4.49
N ALA A 148 5.04 -3.23 -4.52
CA ALA A 148 4.08 -2.51 -5.34
C ALA A 148 4.70 -1.27 -6.01
N PRO A 149 4.21 -0.86 -7.20
CA PRO A 149 4.79 0.25 -7.96
C PRO A 149 4.72 1.60 -7.24
N ASN A 150 5.62 2.51 -7.59
CA ASN A 150 5.62 3.88 -7.09
C ASN A 150 4.36 4.65 -7.57
N PHE A 151 3.69 5.34 -6.66
CA PHE A 151 2.48 6.11 -6.95
C PHE A 151 2.73 7.30 -7.90
N LEU A 152 3.96 7.82 -7.96
CA LEU A 152 4.33 8.87 -8.92
C LEU A 152 4.14 8.47 -10.38
N LEU A 153 4.07 7.16 -10.68
CA LEU A 153 3.77 6.67 -12.02
C LEU A 153 2.26 6.70 -12.34
N ALA A 154 1.39 6.87 -11.36
CA ALA A 154 -0.05 6.66 -11.50
C ALA A 154 -0.69 7.62 -12.50
N HIS A 155 -0.38 8.92 -12.42
CA HIS A 155 -0.94 9.95 -13.30
C HIS A 155 -0.74 9.63 -14.78
N ASP A 156 0.49 9.28 -15.17
CA ASP A 156 0.82 9.03 -16.57
C ASP A 156 0.36 7.65 -17.04
N ARG A 157 0.32 6.68 -16.12
CA ARG A 157 0.14 5.26 -16.45
C ARG A 157 -1.31 4.82 -16.34
N LEU A 158 -2.02 5.18 -15.28
CA LEU A 158 -3.28 4.55 -14.87
C LEU A 158 -4.49 5.40 -15.28
N LYS A 159 -5.65 4.76 -15.37
CA LYS A 159 -6.94 5.45 -15.52
C LYS A 159 -7.62 5.61 -14.14
N PRO A 160 -8.11 6.81 -13.75
CA PRO A 160 -8.70 7.05 -12.43
C PRO A 160 -9.79 6.05 -12.04
N ASP A 161 -10.75 5.80 -12.93
CA ASP A 161 -11.85 4.86 -12.67
C ASP A 161 -11.39 3.42 -12.42
N TRP A 162 -10.29 3.01 -13.03
CA TRP A 162 -9.73 1.70 -12.75
C TRP A 162 -9.06 1.67 -11.37
N VAL A 163 -8.35 2.73 -10.99
CA VAL A 163 -7.75 2.84 -9.65
C VAL A 163 -8.83 2.86 -8.57
N GLU A 164 -9.93 3.57 -8.77
CA GLU A 164 -11.05 3.57 -7.84
C GLU A 164 -11.61 2.16 -7.62
N ARG A 165 -11.92 1.44 -8.70
CA ARG A 165 -12.37 0.04 -8.60
C ARG A 165 -11.32 -0.88 -7.96
N TRP A 166 -10.04 -0.62 -8.25
CA TRP A 166 -8.91 -1.38 -7.68
C TRP A 166 -8.78 -1.23 -6.18
N ILE A 167 -8.93 -0.02 -5.63
CA ILE A 167 -8.82 0.20 -4.17
C ILE A 167 -10.06 -0.26 -3.39
N ILE A 168 -11.22 -0.37 -4.06
CA ILE A 168 -12.46 -0.90 -3.47
C ILE A 168 -12.36 -2.41 -3.29
N ASP A 169 -12.06 -3.14 -4.37
CA ASP A 169 -11.95 -4.61 -4.33
C ASP A 169 -10.88 -5.13 -5.31
N PRO A 170 -9.61 -5.14 -4.88
CA PRO A 170 -8.52 -5.60 -5.74
C PRO A 170 -8.60 -7.11 -6.04
N GLN A 171 -9.21 -7.91 -5.15
CA GLN A 171 -9.38 -9.36 -5.37
C GLN A 171 -10.37 -9.65 -6.50
N ALA A 172 -11.42 -8.84 -6.67
CA ALA A 172 -12.34 -8.97 -7.80
C ALA A 172 -11.67 -8.70 -9.16
N ILE A 173 -10.64 -7.82 -9.21
CA ILE A 173 -9.92 -7.50 -10.44
C ILE A 173 -8.75 -8.45 -10.69
N SER A 174 -8.01 -8.81 -9.65
CA SER A 174 -6.86 -9.72 -9.74
C SER A 174 -6.84 -10.65 -8.53
N PRO A 175 -7.54 -11.78 -8.59
CA PRO A 175 -7.56 -12.76 -7.49
C PRO A 175 -6.16 -13.20 -7.08
N GLY A 176 -5.88 -13.25 -5.78
CA GLY A 176 -4.56 -13.59 -5.23
C GLY A 176 -3.56 -12.44 -5.22
N THR A 177 -3.98 -11.20 -5.49
CA THR A 177 -3.11 -10.02 -5.33
C THR A 177 -2.80 -9.75 -3.86
N ALA A 178 -1.61 -9.22 -3.56
CA ALA A 178 -1.23 -8.79 -2.21
C ALA A 178 -1.88 -7.46 -1.79
N MET A 179 -2.52 -6.71 -2.70
CA MET A 179 -3.25 -5.50 -2.36
C MET A 179 -4.45 -5.87 -1.46
N PRO A 180 -4.61 -5.26 -0.27
CA PRO A 180 -5.68 -5.61 0.66
C PRO A 180 -7.05 -5.14 0.14
N SER A 181 -8.08 -5.98 0.34
CA SER A 181 -9.49 -5.58 0.21
C SER A 181 -10.00 -4.96 1.51
N GLY A 182 -11.14 -4.27 1.44
CA GLY A 182 -11.84 -3.75 2.62
C GLY A 182 -11.24 -2.46 3.21
N LEU A 183 -10.37 -1.77 2.46
CA LEU A 183 -9.92 -0.42 2.82
C LEU A 183 -11.08 0.59 2.87
N PHE A 184 -12.13 0.33 2.10
CA PHE A 184 -13.34 1.15 2.02
C PHE A 184 -14.59 0.29 2.21
N LYS A 185 -15.66 0.91 2.72
CA LYS A 185 -16.97 0.31 2.91
C LYS A 185 -18.06 1.27 2.45
N ARG A 186 -19.24 0.74 2.12
CA ARG A 186 -20.42 1.56 1.83
C ARG A 186 -21.07 2.05 3.13
N LEU A 187 -21.32 3.35 3.21
CA LEU A 187 -22.11 3.98 4.26
C LEU A 187 -22.92 5.13 3.65
N ASN A 188 -24.23 5.16 3.87
CA ASN A 188 -25.13 6.21 3.36
C ASN A 188 -24.95 6.48 1.85
N ASN A 189 -24.83 5.41 1.05
CA ASN A 189 -24.57 5.46 -0.39
C ASN A 189 -23.20 6.05 -0.80
N HIS A 190 -22.29 6.28 0.14
CA HIS A 190 -20.92 6.72 -0.13
C HIS A 190 -19.90 5.62 0.16
N TRP A 191 -18.78 5.64 -0.56
CA TRP A 191 -17.60 4.86 -0.22
C TRP A 191 -16.76 5.61 0.81
N VAL A 192 -16.78 5.12 2.05
CA VAL A 192 -16.03 5.71 3.17
C VAL A 192 -14.88 4.81 3.57
N PHE A 193 -13.81 5.40 4.09
CA PHE A 193 -12.67 4.66 4.62
C PHE A 193 -13.12 3.76 5.77
N ALA A 194 -12.64 2.51 5.79
CA ALA A 194 -13.05 1.53 6.78
C ALA A 194 -12.35 1.71 8.14
N GLY A 195 -11.14 2.28 8.13
CA GLY A 195 -10.37 2.60 9.33
C GLY A 195 -10.75 3.94 9.96
N PRO A 196 -10.03 4.36 11.03
CA PRO A 196 -10.27 5.65 11.65
C PRO A 196 -9.93 6.79 10.70
N THR A 197 -10.82 7.77 10.63
CA THR A 197 -10.61 9.03 9.89
C THR A 197 -10.32 10.16 10.88
N PRO A 198 -9.42 11.10 10.55
CA PRO A 198 -9.25 12.33 11.34
C PRO A 198 -10.54 13.16 11.40
N SER A 199 -10.67 14.04 12.40
CA SER A 199 -11.81 14.96 12.54
C SER A 199 -11.98 15.92 11.35
N THR A 200 -10.94 16.08 10.50
CA THR A 200 -11.05 16.86 9.26
C THR A 200 -12.11 16.31 8.29
N PHE A 201 -12.51 15.04 8.44
CA PHE A 201 -13.59 14.40 7.69
C PHE A 201 -14.99 14.71 8.22
N GLU A 202 -15.14 15.39 9.36
CA GLU A 202 -16.45 15.79 9.86
C GLU A 202 -17.16 16.69 8.84
N GLY A 203 -18.37 16.28 8.45
CA GLY A 203 -19.17 16.95 7.42
C GLY A 203 -18.68 16.75 5.98
N TYR A 204 -17.71 15.85 5.73
CA TYR A 204 -17.36 15.46 4.37
C TYR A 204 -18.37 14.43 3.84
N ASP A 205 -19.06 14.78 2.75
CA ASP A 205 -20.21 14.06 2.19
C ASP A 205 -19.93 13.43 0.82
N LYS A 206 -18.66 13.43 0.38
CA LYS A 206 -18.24 12.80 -0.89
C LYS A 206 -17.54 11.47 -0.64
N ASP A 207 -17.34 10.73 -1.72
CA ASP A 207 -16.63 9.44 -1.68
C ASP A 207 -15.15 9.62 -1.31
N HIS A 208 -14.73 8.92 -0.25
CA HIS A 208 -13.32 8.89 0.19
C HIS A 208 -12.44 8.18 -0.84
N THR A 209 -13.01 7.25 -1.61
CA THR A 209 -12.30 6.57 -2.71
C THR A 209 -11.89 7.58 -3.77
N ARG A 210 -12.82 8.43 -4.21
CA ARG A 210 -12.55 9.45 -5.21
C ARG A 210 -11.53 10.47 -4.72
N LEU A 211 -11.68 10.93 -3.48
CA LEU A 211 -10.71 11.80 -2.82
C LEU A 211 -9.29 11.23 -2.83
N LEU A 212 -9.14 9.94 -2.49
CA LEU A 212 -7.83 9.28 -2.47
C LEU A 212 -7.27 9.09 -3.89
N VAL A 213 -8.11 8.75 -4.87
CA VAL A 213 -7.70 8.62 -6.27
C VAL A 213 -7.20 9.95 -6.81
N ASP A 214 -7.95 11.04 -6.62
CA ASP A 214 -7.54 12.37 -7.07
C ASP A 214 -6.23 12.80 -6.41
N TYR A 215 -6.01 12.45 -5.13
CA TYR A 215 -4.75 12.68 -4.44
C TYR A 215 -3.58 11.88 -5.03
N ILE A 216 -3.78 10.59 -5.33
CA ILE A 216 -2.76 9.75 -5.98
C ILE A 216 -2.37 10.33 -7.35
N PHE A 217 -3.33 10.83 -8.12
CA PHE A 217 -3.09 11.40 -9.45
C PHE A 217 -2.46 12.80 -9.40
N GLN A 218 -2.56 13.50 -8.27
CA GLN A 218 -1.94 14.81 -8.04
C GLN A 218 -0.67 14.71 -7.18
N LEU A 219 -0.21 13.50 -6.85
CA LEU A 219 0.93 13.28 -5.97
C LEU A 219 2.25 13.75 -6.61
N THR A 220 2.98 14.60 -5.90
CA THR A 220 4.30 15.07 -6.32
C THR A 220 5.43 14.35 -5.57
N PRO A 221 6.68 14.36 -6.09
CA PRO A 221 7.83 13.83 -5.36
C PRO A 221 8.04 14.50 -3.98
N GLU A 222 7.75 15.79 -3.86
CA GLU A 222 7.81 16.55 -2.61
C GLU A 222 6.77 16.02 -1.62
N GLU A 223 5.54 15.83 -2.08
CA GLU A 223 4.46 15.35 -1.24
C GLU A 223 4.69 13.90 -0.78
N GLN A 224 5.13 13.02 -1.69
CA GLN A 224 5.48 11.65 -1.33
C GLN A 224 6.58 11.60 -0.27
N ARG A 225 7.66 12.39 -0.43
CA ARG A 225 8.74 12.49 0.58
C ARG A 225 8.21 12.98 1.93
N ARG A 226 7.33 13.98 1.92
CA ARG A 226 6.72 14.51 3.14
C ARG A 226 5.93 13.44 3.88
N VAL A 227 5.10 12.69 3.16
CA VAL A 227 4.27 11.64 3.76
C VAL A 227 5.09 10.46 4.26
N ALA A 228 6.08 10.01 3.47
CA ALA A 228 7.00 8.97 3.88
C ALA A 228 7.73 9.34 5.19
N GLY A 229 8.24 10.58 5.28
CA GLY A 229 8.91 11.08 6.48
C GLY A 229 7.99 11.24 7.69
N ALA A 230 6.69 11.47 7.50
CA ALA A 230 5.71 11.47 8.58
C ALA A 230 5.44 10.06 9.11
N MET A 231 5.27 9.08 8.22
CA MET A 231 5.03 7.68 8.58
C MET A 231 6.21 7.06 9.35
N GLY A 232 7.44 7.36 8.94
CA GLY A 232 8.65 6.89 9.64
C GLY A 232 8.75 7.41 11.07
N ARG A 233 8.39 8.68 11.31
CA ARG A 233 8.35 9.27 12.66
C ARG A 233 7.27 8.65 13.53
N SER A 234 6.06 8.43 12.99
CA SER A 234 4.97 7.77 13.71
C SER A 234 5.27 6.31 14.08
N GLN A 235 6.01 5.58 13.24
CA GLN A 235 6.48 4.23 13.59
C GLN A 235 7.55 4.25 14.68
N ALA A 236 8.48 5.22 14.64
CA ALA A 236 9.50 5.36 15.67
C ALA A 236 8.88 5.68 17.04
N SER A 237 7.89 6.58 17.11
CA SER A 237 7.19 6.91 18.35
C SER A 237 6.35 5.76 18.94
N ASN A 238 5.81 4.87 18.09
CA ASN A 238 5.09 3.68 18.55
C ASN A 238 6.03 2.56 19.05
N ARG A 239 7.31 2.56 18.67
CA ARG A 239 8.30 1.56 19.12
C ARG A 239 8.97 1.92 20.45
N THR A 240 8.92 3.18 20.88
CA THR A 240 9.54 3.67 22.12
C THR A 240 8.61 3.66 23.34
N SER A 241 7.39 3.12 23.25
CA SER A 241 6.50 2.95 24.41
C SER A 241 6.68 1.56 25.01
N PRO A 242 7.27 1.40 26.21
CA PRO A 242 7.26 0.12 26.91
C PRO A 242 5.84 -0.20 27.41
N PRO A 243 5.45 -1.48 27.57
CA PRO A 243 4.18 -1.80 28.22
C PRO A 243 4.23 -1.29 29.65
N ALA A 244 3.23 -0.49 30.04
CA ALA A 244 3.08 -0.01 31.40
C ALA A 244 2.84 -1.22 32.33
N SER A 245 3.83 -1.52 33.18
CA SER A 245 3.64 -2.48 34.27
C SER A 245 2.52 -2.01 35.20
N PRO A 246 1.65 -2.91 35.69
CA PRO A 246 0.58 -2.53 36.59
C PRO A 246 1.17 -2.14 37.95
N SER A 247 0.86 -0.93 38.40
CA SER A 247 1.25 -0.43 39.71
C SER A 247 0.36 -1.04 40.79
N THR A 248 0.95 -1.88 41.66
CA THR A 248 0.32 -2.34 42.90
C THR A 248 0.24 -1.18 43.89
N ARG A 249 -0.99 -0.74 44.21
CA ARG A 249 -1.30 0.08 45.38
C ARG A 249 -1.15 -0.75 46.66
N PRO A 250 -0.57 -0.23 47.76
CA PRO A 250 -0.66 -0.90 49.04
C PRO A 250 -2.04 -0.63 49.66
N ALA A 251 -2.68 -1.70 50.12
CA ALA A 251 -3.92 -1.66 50.88
C ALA A 251 -3.62 -1.29 52.34
N GLY A 252 -4.23 -0.21 52.83
CA GLY A 252 -4.26 0.11 54.26
C GLY A 252 -5.34 -0.70 54.96
N GLY A 253 -4.94 -1.66 55.79
CA GLY A 253 -5.82 -2.48 56.63
C GLY A 253 -5.82 -2.01 58.09
N SER A 254 -7.01 -1.76 58.62
CA SER A 254 -7.27 -1.57 60.05
C SER A 254 -7.29 -2.92 60.78
N ALA A 255 -6.63 -3.03 61.94
CA ALA A 255 -6.95 -4.05 62.94
C ALA A 255 -6.52 -3.60 64.36
N ARG A 256 -7.47 -3.68 65.30
CA ARG A 256 -7.32 -3.45 66.75
C ARG A 256 -7.04 -4.77 67.49
N GLY A 257 -6.42 -4.66 68.67
CA GLY A 257 -6.36 -5.67 69.75
C GLY A 257 -4.98 -6.35 69.89
N VAL A 258 -4.36 -6.59 71.05
CA VAL A 258 -4.67 -6.63 72.50
C VAL A 258 -3.29 -6.57 73.23
N PRO A 259 -3.16 -6.09 74.49
CA PRO A 259 -1.85 -5.79 75.11
C PRO A 259 -1.26 -6.96 75.89
N PRO A 260 0.03 -6.93 76.26
CA PRO A 260 0.56 -7.74 77.35
C PRO A 260 0.92 -6.92 78.59
N SER A 261 0.72 -7.57 79.73
CA SER A 261 0.85 -7.11 81.09
C SER A 261 2.30 -7.07 81.62
N VAL A 262 2.46 -6.20 82.61
CA VAL A 262 3.58 -5.93 83.54
C VAL A 262 4.27 -7.16 84.13
N VAL A 263 5.61 -7.20 84.17
CA VAL A 263 6.41 -7.68 85.34
C VAL A 263 7.71 -6.87 85.46
N ASN A 264 7.98 -6.45 86.70
CA ASN A 264 9.05 -5.59 87.19
C ASN A 264 10.19 -6.45 87.77
N LYS A 265 11.48 -6.08 87.59
CA LYS A 265 12.59 -6.43 88.52
C LYS A 265 13.86 -5.59 88.27
N ARG A 266 14.22 -4.82 89.30
CA ARG A 266 15.48 -4.07 89.59
C ARG A 266 16.67 -5.03 89.89
N PRO A 267 17.88 -4.55 90.28
CA PRO A 267 18.74 -3.50 89.72
C PRO A 267 20.21 -3.97 89.55
N VAL A 268 21.05 -3.05 89.06
CA VAL A 268 22.51 -3.11 88.92
C VAL A 268 23.24 -3.36 90.25
N GLY A 269 24.25 -4.24 90.21
CA GLY A 269 25.24 -4.46 91.26
C GLY A 269 26.66 -4.32 90.71
N THR A 270 27.40 -3.40 91.32
CA THR A 270 28.82 -3.05 91.12
C THR A 270 29.76 -4.15 91.61
N GLY A 271 30.78 -4.48 90.81
CA GLY A 271 31.95 -5.25 91.26
C GLY A 271 33.13 -4.32 91.50
N GLY A 272 33.75 -4.41 92.68
CA GLY A 272 34.97 -3.70 93.05
C GLY A 272 35.42 -4.14 94.43
N GLY A 273 36.44 -4.99 94.49
CA GLY A 273 37.06 -5.47 95.71
C GLY A 273 38.58 -5.31 95.62
N GLN A 274 39.13 -4.84 96.74
CA GLN A 274 40.54 -4.75 97.15
C GLN A 274 41.42 -3.73 96.45
#